data_AF-A0A090VJ34-F1
#
_entry.id   AF-A0A090VJ34-F1
#
_cell.length_a   1.000
_cell.length_b   1.000
_cell.length_c   1.000
_cell.angle_alpha   90.00
_cell.angle_beta   90.00
_cell.angle_gamma   90.00
#
_symmetry.space_group_name_H-M   'P 1'
#
loop_
_entity.id
_entity.type
_entity.pdbx_description
1 polymer ?
#
loop_
_entity_poly.entity_id
_entity_poly.type
_entity_poly.pdbx_seq_one_letter_code
_entity_poly.pdbx_strand_id
1 'polypeptide(L)'
;MLPVYRIRDGWNTINNNKAIFEACSGILNKNEMVAIFPEGNHNLKRTVRPLSKGFTRIVFDTLDTYPDIDLQLIPVGLNYQHAEQFGDSASLYFGDTIRAKDYASEKRNEAVINLKTKIHSEISKLTIHIPTETYTKTIMKLNDLNVSFTNPKAIHDFLENRGTSSEINTYTKPALLKSGLKFLLICNLILPYLVWKFIAQPKVSDVEFIGTFRFAIAITLVPIWLLAVSGIIFAAFGWQIALGYILGSLFLALLAVKT
;
A
#
# COMPACT_ATOMS: atom_id res chain seq x y z
N MET A 1 -11.95 1.76 12.25
CA MET A 1 -12.20 1.88 10.80
C MET A 1 -13.70 1.81 10.59
N LEU A 2 -14.32 2.82 9.97
CA LEU A 2 -15.75 2.78 9.66
C LEU A 2 -15.94 2.13 8.28
N PRO A 3 -16.76 1.07 8.14
CA PRO A 3 -16.96 0.42 6.86
C PRO A 3 -17.73 1.36 5.92
N VAL A 4 -17.49 1.28 4.61
CA VAL A 4 -18.34 1.93 3.61
C VAL A 4 -18.82 0.84 2.67
N TYR A 5 -20.14 0.63 2.65
CA TYR A 5 -20.78 -0.43 1.89
C TYR A 5 -20.82 -0.09 0.41
N ARG A 6 -20.40 -1.04 -0.43
CA ARG A 6 -20.40 -0.90 -1.89
C ARG A 6 -21.61 -1.61 -2.47
N ILE A 7 -22.00 -1.24 -3.69
CA ILE A 7 -23.13 -1.87 -4.40
C ILE A 7 -22.93 -3.39 -4.53
N ARG A 8 -21.68 -3.84 -4.71
CA ARG A 8 -21.32 -5.25 -4.80
C ARG A 8 -21.60 -6.03 -3.50
N ASP A 9 -21.66 -5.35 -2.37
CA ASP A 9 -21.90 -5.95 -1.04
C ASP A 9 -23.42 -6.07 -0.74
N GLY A 10 -24.27 -5.74 -1.73
CA GLY A 10 -25.73 -5.83 -1.65
C GLY A 10 -26.40 -4.45 -1.53
N TRP A 11 -27.43 -4.21 -2.34
CA TRP A 11 -28.12 -2.90 -2.39
C TRP A 11 -28.71 -2.47 -1.04
N ASN A 12 -29.20 -3.41 -0.25
CA ASN A 12 -29.83 -3.13 1.04
C ASN A 12 -28.85 -2.59 2.09
N THR A 13 -27.54 -2.87 1.96
CA THR A 13 -26.52 -2.42 2.92
C THR A 13 -26.07 -0.98 2.66
N ILE A 14 -26.37 -0.42 1.49
CA ILE A 14 -25.98 0.95 1.12
C ILE A 14 -26.64 1.99 2.03
N ASN A 15 -27.84 1.72 2.52
CA ASN A 15 -28.56 2.63 3.43
C ASN A 15 -27.81 2.83 4.75
N ASN A 16 -26.98 1.86 5.16
CA ASN A 16 -26.16 1.97 6.37
C ASN A 16 -25.06 3.04 6.22
N ASN A 17 -24.67 3.41 4.99
CA ASN A 17 -23.67 4.46 4.77
C ASN A 17 -24.10 5.82 5.34
N LYS A 18 -25.41 6.07 5.46
CA LYS A 18 -25.92 7.32 6.04
C LYS A 18 -25.40 7.52 7.48
N ALA A 19 -25.59 6.51 8.33
CA ALA A 19 -25.12 6.55 9.71
C ALA A 19 -23.59 6.69 9.83
N ILE A 20 -22.85 6.08 8.90
CA ILE A 20 -21.39 6.22 8.83
C ILE A 20 -20.99 7.66 8.47
N PHE A 21 -21.66 8.28 7.49
CA PHE A 21 -21.37 9.65 7.09
C PHE A 21 -21.74 10.66 8.19
N GLU A 22 -22.86 10.44 8.88
CA GLU A 22 -23.26 11.21 10.06
C GLU A 22 -22.22 11.08 11.19
N ALA A 23 -21.71 9.87 11.45
CA ALA A 23 -20.64 9.65 12.42
C ALA A 23 -19.34 10.39 12.04
N CYS A 24 -18.94 10.34 10.77
CA CYS A 24 -17.79 11.10 10.27
C CYS A 24 -17.98 12.61 10.46
N SER A 25 -19.17 13.14 10.13
CA SER A 25 -19.50 14.56 10.32
C SER A 25 -19.42 14.97 11.79
N GLY A 26 -19.94 14.13 12.70
CA GLY A 26 -19.83 14.36 14.15
C GLY A 26 -18.40 14.33 14.68
N ILE A 27 -17.51 13.50 14.12
CA ILE A 27 -16.08 13.47 14.44
C ILE A 27 -15.41 14.77 13.97
N LEU A 28 -15.66 15.18 12.72
CA LEU A 28 -15.10 16.41 12.16
C LEU A 28 -15.51 17.65 12.95
N ASN A 29 -16.77 17.72 13.39
CA ASN A 29 -17.26 18.83 14.22
C ASN A 29 -16.60 18.91 15.61
N LYS A 30 -16.02 17.82 16.10
CA LYS A 30 -15.22 17.81 17.33
C LYS A 30 -13.76 18.24 17.10
N ASN A 31 -13.44 18.79 15.92
CA ASN A 31 -12.08 19.10 15.48
C ASN A 31 -11.15 17.87 15.44
N GLU A 32 -11.72 16.67 15.22
CA GLU A 32 -10.96 15.44 15.01
C GLU A 32 -10.75 15.17 13.51
N MET A 33 -9.92 14.16 13.20
CA MET A 33 -9.52 13.83 11.83
C MET A 33 -10.18 12.56 11.32
N VAL A 34 -10.60 12.58 10.05
CA VAL A 34 -11.07 11.39 9.32
C VAL A 34 -10.13 11.08 8.15
N ALA A 35 -9.49 9.92 8.18
CA ALA A 35 -8.71 9.41 7.05
C ALA A 35 -9.62 8.63 6.08
N ILE A 36 -9.56 8.98 4.79
CA ILE A 36 -10.40 8.39 3.74
C ILE A 36 -9.53 7.91 2.58
N PHE A 37 -9.85 6.73 2.04
CA PHE A 37 -9.24 6.18 0.82
C PHE A 37 -10.24 6.31 -0.34
N PRO A 38 -10.22 7.43 -1.07
CA PRO A 38 -11.34 7.81 -1.95
C PRO A 38 -11.48 6.93 -3.20
N GLU A 39 -10.46 6.17 -3.60
CA GLU A 39 -10.54 5.23 -4.74
C GLU A 39 -11.48 4.05 -4.47
N GLY A 40 -11.62 3.63 -3.21
CA GLY A 40 -12.57 2.59 -2.81
C GLY A 40 -12.22 1.17 -3.26
N ASN A 41 -10.99 0.89 -3.68
CA ASN A 41 -10.46 -0.43 -4.05
C ASN A 41 -8.92 -0.42 -3.99
N HIS A 42 -8.23 -1.49 -4.38
CA HIS A 42 -6.76 -1.59 -4.47
C HIS A 42 -6.34 -2.01 -5.89
N ASN A 43 -5.14 -1.63 -6.33
CA ASN A 43 -4.52 -2.04 -7.59
C ASN A 43 -3.00 -1.75 -7.49
N LEU A 44 -2.17 -2.59 -8.09
CA LEU A 44 -0.71 -2.40 -8.16
C LEU A 44 -0.27 -1.43 -9.26
N LYS A 45 -1.15 -1.06 -10.20
CA LYS A 45 -0.83 -0.09 -11.24
C LYS A 45 -0.54 1.28 -10.64
N ARG A 46 0.54 1.91 -11.11
CA ARG A 46 0.92 3.28 -10.76
C ARG A 46 0.05 4.30 -11.49
N THR A 47 -1.22 4.35 -11.11
CA THR A 47 -2.25 5.22 -11.71
C THR A 47 -3.29 5.56 -10.65
N VAL A 48 -3.42 6.85 -10.32
CA VAL A 48 -4.54 7.32 -9.47
C VAL A 48 -5.85 7.06 -10.19
N ARG A 49 -6.71 6.28 -9.57
CA ARG A 49 -7.99 5.85 -10.15
C ARG A 49 -9.08 6.90 -9.98
N PRO A 50 -10.19 6.78 -10.72
CA PRO A 50 -11.37 7.60 -10.46
C PRO A 50 -11.82 7.51 -9.01
N LEU A 51 -11.97 8.67 -8.36
CA LEU A 51 -12.40 8.73 -6.97
C LEU A 51 -13.91 8.46 -6.85
N SER A 52 -14.30 7.82 -5.76
CA SER A 52 -15.70 7.65 -5.37
C SER A 52 -16.33 8.96 -4.89
N LYS A 53 -17.66 9.06 -4.95
CA LYS A 53 -18.42 10.23 -4.47
C LYS A 53 -18.65 10.20 -2.94
N GLY A 54 -18.23 9.15 -2.23
CA GLY A 54 -18.55 8.97 -0.82
C GLY A 54 -17.93 10.06 0.05
N PHE A 55 -16.66 10.38 -0.18
CA PHE A 55 -15.95 11.39 0.60
C PHE A 55 -16.53 12.79 0.40
N THR A 56 -16.98 13.14 -0.82
CA THR A 56 -17.58 14.46 -1.07
C THR A 56 -18.90 14.63 -0.33
N ARG A 57 -19.67 13.54 -0.13
CA ARG A 57 -20.89 13.58 0.70
C ARG A 57 -20.56 13.89 2.15
N ILE A 58 -19.60 13.20 2.74
CA ILE A 58 -19.13 13.48 4.11
C ILE A 58 -18.77 14.97 4.23
N VAL A 59 -17.98 15.49 3.29
CA VAL A 59 -17.55 16.90 3.29
C VAL A 59 -18.73 17.86 3.23
N PHE A 60 -19.62 17.73 2.25
CA PHE A 60 -20.71 18.68 2.08
C PHE A 60 -21.80 18.52 3.14
N ASP A 61 -22.13 17.31 3.56
CA ASP A 61 -23.10 17.07 4.63
C ASP A 61 -22.57 17.63 5.97
N THR A 62 -21.25 17.60 6.19
CA THR A 62 -20.61 18.27 7.35
C THR A 62 -20.74 19.79 7.25
N LEU A 63 -20.49 20.39 6.08
CA LEU A 63 -20.67 21.83 5.88
C LEU A 63 -22.13 22.27 6.02
N ASP A 64 -23.09 21.46 5.57
CA ASP A 64 -24.52 21.76 5.72
C ASP A 64 -24.96 21.71 7.19
N THR A 65 -24.47 20.70 7.93
CA THR A 65 -24.84 20.48 9.34
C THR A 65 -24.15 21.47 10.27
N TYR A 66 -22.90 21.84 9.96
CA TYR A 66 -22.07 22.74 10.75
C TYR A 66 -21.51 23.86 9.88
N PRO A 67 -22.31 24.88 9.51
CA PRO A 67 -21.90 25.92 8.54
C PRO A 67 -20.66 26.71 8.93
N ASP A 68 -20.39 26.84 10.23
CA ASP A 68 -19.26 27.62 10.76
C ASP A 68 -17.94 26.86 10.76
N ILE A 69 -17.95 25.53 10.55
CA ILE A 69 -16.73 24.71 10.60
C ILE A 69 -15.71 25.14 9.53
N ASP A 70 -14.43 25.20 9.89
CA ASP A 70 -13.35 25.39 8.92
C ASP A 70 -12.76 24.04 8.50
N LEU A 71 -13.53 23.30 7.70
CA LEU A 71 -13.15 21.97 7.26
C LEU A 71 -12.03 22.03 6.20
N GLN A 72 -10.88 21.42 6.53
CA GLN A 72 -9.71 21.33 5.67
C GLN A 72 -9.53 19.90 5.14
N LEU A 73 -9.20 19.75 3.85
CA LEU A 73 -8.80 18.49 3.25
C LEU A 73 -7.30 18.51 2.97
N ILE A 74 -6.61 17.41 3.32
CA ILE A 74 -5.18 17.25 3.03
C ILE A 74 -5.02 16.06 2.07
N PRO A 75 -4.68 16.30 0.79
CA PRO A 75 -4.33 15.24 -0.14
C PRO A 75 -3.08 14.51 0.33
N VAL A 76 -3.09 13.18 0.26
CA VAL A 76 -1.94 12.36 0.65
C VAL A 76 -1.63 11.37 -0.48
N GLY A 77 -0.38 11.40 -0.94
CA GLY A 77 0.15 10.46 -1.92
C GLY A 77 1.00 9.37 -1.25
N LEU A 78 0.73 8.12 -1.59
CA LEU A 78 1.47 6.96 -1.11
C LEU A 78 2.12 6.26 -2.30
N ASN A 79 3.44 6.12 -2.26
CA ASN A 79 4.20 5.49 -3.34
C ASN A 79 5.05 4.35 -2.79
N TYR A 80 5.01 3.21 -3.48
CA TYR A 80 5.82 2.03 -3.18
C TYR A 80 6.86 1.82 -4.27
N GLN A 81 8.06 1.41 -3.86
CA GLN A 81 9.09 0.98 -4.79
C GLN A 81 8.67 -0.33 -5.49
N HIS A 82 8.20 -1.31 -4.73
CA HIS A 82 7.59 -2.57 -5.15
C HIS A 82 6.58 -3.06 -4.11
N ALA A 83 5.30 -2.68 -4.26
CA ALA A 83 4.24 -2.99 -3.29
C ALA A 83 4.04 -4.49 -2.96
N GLU A 84 4.52 -5.40 -3.82
CA GLU A 84 4.44 -6.85 -3.65
C GLU A 84 5.66 -7.47 -2.94
N GLN A 85 6.75 -6.71 -2.79
CA GLN A 85 8.01 -7.21 -2.24
C GLN A 85 8.10 -6.95 -0.73
N PHE A 86 8.77 -7.87 -0.02
CA PHE A 86 9.05 -7.73 1.41
C PHE A 86 10.38 -7.01 1.61
N GLY A 87 10.44 -6.14 2.62
CA GLY A 87 11.61 -5.28 2.85
C GLY A 87 11.74 -4.19 1.80
N ASP A 88 10.61 -3.69 1.31
CA ASP A 88 10.53 -2.65 0.28
C ASP A 88 10.47 -1.25 0.89
N SER A 89 10.69 -0.24 0.05
CA SER A 89 10.64 1.18 0.43
C SER A 89 9.32 1.82 0.01
N ALA A 90 8.76 2.65 0.88
CA ALA A 90 7.60 3.46 0.57
C ALA A 90 7.81 4.92 1.00
N SER A 91 7.14 5.84 0.34
CA SER A 91 7.16 7.27 0.64
C SER A 91 5.74 7.82 0.74
N LEU A 92 5.54 8.72 1.70
CA LEU A 92 4.29 9.42 1.92
C LEU A 92 4.50 10.92 1.67
N TYR A 93 3.65 11.52 0.83
CA TYR A 93 3.69 12.95 0.51
C TYR A 93 2.37 13.61 0.91
N PHE A 94 2.45 14.65 1.73
CA PHE A 94 1.32 15.49 2.08
C PHE A 94 1.30 16.70 1.16
N GLY A 95 0.14 16.97 0.56
CA GLY A 95 -0.09 18.17 -0.24
C GLY A 95 -0.57 19.34 0.59
N ASP A 96 -0.80 20.46 -0.09
CA ASP A 96 -1.35 21.67 0.53
C ASP A 96 -2.79 21.45 1.01
N THR A 97 -3.15 22.15 2.08
CA THR A 97 -4.51 22.15 2.63
C THR A 97 -5.49 22.75 1.63
N ILE A 98 -6.62 22.08 1.42
CA ILE A 98 -7.71 22.55 0.57
C ILE A 98 -8.90 22.85 1.47
N ARG A 99 -9.35 24.10 1.45
CA ARG A 99 -10.53 24.50 2.21
C ARG A 99 -11.79 23.96 1.54
N ALA A 100 -12.60 23.20 2.30
CA ALA A 100 -13.81 22.57 1.76
C ALA A 100 -14.84 23.60 1.27
N LYS A 101 -14.95 24.74 1.97
CA LYS A 101 -15.90 25.83 1.67
C LYS A 101 -15.70 26.43 0.28
N ASP A 102 -14.47 26.46 -0.23
CA ASP A 102 -14.15 27.02 -1.56
C ASP A 102 -14.77 26.21 -2.71
N TYR A 103 -15.22 24.98 -2.41
CA TYR A 103 -15.86 24.08 -3.38
C TYR A 103 -17.37 23.94 -3.17
N ALA A 104 -17.95 24.65 -2.19
CA ALA A 104 -19.39 24.69 -2.00
C ALA A 104 -20.05 25.48 -3.14
N SER A 105 -21.17 24.98 -3.66
CA SER A 105 -21.97 25.62 -4.71
C SER A 105 -23.44 25.29 -4.48
N GLU A 106 -24.34 26.19 -4.88
CA GLU A 106 -25.79 25.97 -4.87
C GLU A 106 -26.18 24.68 -5.59
N LYS A 107 -25.47 24.37 -6.68
CA LYS A 107 -25.65 23.12 -7.42
C LYS A 107 -24.74 22.04 -6.84
N ARG A 108 -25.30 21.20 -5.95
CA ARG A 108 -24.60 20.08 -5.30
C ARG A 108 -23.82 19.19 -6.27
N ASN A 109 -24.36 18.92 -7.46
CA ASN A 109 -23.69 18.07 -8.45
C ASN A 109 -22.40 18.72 -8.98
N GLU A 110 -22.39 20.03 -9.21
CA GLU A 110 -21.20 20.77 -9.66
C GLU A 110 -20.16 20.81 -8.53
N ALA A 111 -20.57 21.08 -7.29
CA ALA A 111 -19.70 21.04 -6.11
C ALA A 111 -18.97 19.69 -5.97
N VAL A 112 -19.71 18.58 -6.10
CA VAL A 112 -19.17 17.21 -6.05
C VAL A 112 -18.17 16.96 -7.17
N ILE A 113 -18.48 17.37 -8.40
CA ILE A 113 -17.57 17.18 -9.53
C ILE A 113 -16.28 17.99 -9.31
N ASN A 114 -16.39 19.25 -8.92
CA ASN A 114 -15.26 20.15 -8.76
C ASN A 114 -14.31 19.69 -7.65
N LEU A 115 -14.85 19.37 -6.46
CA LEU A 115 -14.05 18.87 -5.35
C LEU A 115 -13.36 17.55 -5.70
N LYS A 116 -14.08 16.63 -6.35
CA LYS A 116 -13.54 15.34 -6.77
C LYS A 116 -12.39 15.51 -7.78
N THR A 117 -12.57 16.36 -8.77
CA THR A 117 -11.54 16.66 -9.79
C THR A 117 -10.33 17.31 -9.15
N LYS A 118 -10.52 18.26 -8.24
CA LYS A 118 -9.41 18.88 -7.49
C LYS A 118 -8.62 17.84 -6.71
N ILE A 119 -9.29 17.04 -5.87
CA ILE A 119 -8.61 16.05 -5.02
C ILE A 119 -7.91 15.00 -5.87
N HIS A 120 -8.52 14.54 -6.96
CA HIS A 120 -7.89 13.62 -7.90
C HIS A 120 -6.60 14.21 -8.49
N SER A 121 -6.65 15.48 -8.92
CA SER A 121 -5.47 16.19 -9.45
C SER A 121 -4.37 16.31 -8.41
N GLU A 122 -4.69 16.72 -7.17
CA GLU A 122 -3.66 16.88 -6.13
C GLU A 122 -3.04 15.53 -5.71
N ILE A 123 -3.84 14.47 -5.54
CA ILE A 123 -3.28 13.12 -5.28
C ILE A 123 -2.39 12.65 -6.44
N SER A 124 -2.76 12.97 -7.69
CA SER A 124 -1.98 12.61 -8.88
C SER A 124 -0.62 13.30 -8.95
N LYS A 125 -0.45 14.49 -8.35
CA LYS A 125 0.85 15.16 -8.23
C LYS A 125 1.72 14.56 -7.13
N LEU A 126 1.10 14.05 -6.07
CA LEU A 126 1.78 13.45 -4.91
C LEU A 126 2.09 11.96 -5.10
N THR A 127 1.64 11.38 -6.21
CA THR A 127 1.86 9.98 -6.55
C THR A 127 2.40 9.83 -7.96
N ILE A 128 2.92 8.65 -8.28
CA ILE A 128 3.24 8.31 -9.65
C ILE A 128 1.93 8.00 -10.38
N HIS A 129 1.46 8.98 -11.14
CA HIS A 129 0.30 8.83 -12.01
C HIS A 129 0.73 8.60 -13.46
N ILE A 130 0.61 7.36 -13.93
CA ILE A 130 0.81 7.00 -15.33
C ILE A 130 -0.56 6.83 -16.00
N PRO A 131 -0.85 7.56 -17.09
CA PRO A 131 -2.09 7.39 -17.85
C PRO A 131 -2.25 5.96 -18.37
N THR A 132 -3.50 5.50 -18.47
CA THR A 132 -3.79 4.09 -18.82
C THR A 132 -3.35 3.77 -20.24
N GLU A 133 -3.48 4.75 -21.14
CA GLU A 133 -3.21 4.65 -22.58
C GLU A 133 -1.72 4.43 -22.87
N THR A 134 -0.85 5.02 -22.06
CA THR A 134 0.62 4.96 -22.23
C THR A 134 1.30 4.07 -21.20
N TYR A 135 0.53 3.39 -20.35
CA TYR A 135 1.02 2.70 -19.16
C TYR A 135 2.20 1.78 -19.42
N THR A 136 2.04 0.82 -20.36
CA THR A 136 3.04 -0.21 -20.64
C THR A 136 4.35 0.40 -21.14
N LYS A 137 4.28 1.37 -22.05
CA LYS A 137 5.47 2.03 -22.61
C LYS A 137 6.22 2.81 -21.53
N THR A 138 5.49 3.56 -20.72
CA THR A 138 6.07 4.41 -19.68
C THR A 138 6.69 3.57 -18.56
N ILE A 139 6.01 2.53 -18.08
CA ILE A 139 6.54 1.70 -17.00
C ILE A 139 7.76 0.90 -17.43
N MET A 140 7.80 0.40 -18.68
CA MET A 140 9.00 -0.25 -19.24
C MET A 140 10.19 0.69 -19.24
N LYS A 141 10.01 1.92 -19.78
CA LYS A 141 11.06 2.95 -19.78
C LYS A 141 11.59 3.27 -18.37
N LEU A 142 10.70 3.40 -17.38
CA LEU A 142 11.09 3.69 -16.00
C LEU A 142 11.82 2.51 -15.33
N ASN A 143 11.39 1.28 -15.63
CA ASN A 143 12.06 0.08 -15.11
C ASN A 143 13.46 -0.11 -15.70
N ASP A 144 13.64 0.14 -16.99
CA ASP A 144 14.95 0.03 -17.67
C ASP A 144 15.98 1.00 -17.07
N LEU A 145 15.51 2.18 -16.65
CA LEU A 145 16.32 3.21 -15.99
C LEU A 145 16.52 2.96 -14.49
N ASN A 146 15.94 1.89 -13.92
CA ASN A 146 15.95 1.57 -12.49
C ASN A 146 15.54 2.75 -11.60
N VAL A 147 14.47 3.46 -11.99
CA VAL A 147 14.01 4.66 -11.28
C VAL A 147 13.46 4.32 -9.88
N SER A 148 13.82 5.14 -8.90
CA SER A 148 13.22 5.10 -7.57
C SER A 148 11.80 5.65 -7.62
N PHE A 149 10.82 4.78 -7.40
CA PHE A 149 9.41 5.13 -7.36
C PHE A 149 8.97 5.78 -6.03
N THR A 150 9.93 6.08 -5.14
CA THR A 150 9.67 6.79 -3.88
C THR A 150 9.76 8.30 -4.01
N ASN A 151 10.09 8.84 -5.19
CA ASN A 151 10.11 10.27 -5.47
C ASN A 151 9.21 10.61 -6.68
N PRO A 152 7.90 10.81 -6.47
CA PRO A 152 6.95 11.10 -7.55
C PRO A 152 7.26 12.41 -8.26
N LYS A 153 7.79 13.43 -7.57
CA LYS A 153 8.12 14.74 -8.15
C LYS A 153 9.19 14.61 -9.22
N ALA A 154 10.31 13.94 -8.92
CA ALA A 154 11.39 13.73 -9.90
C ALA A 154 10.92 12.94 -11.13
N ILE A 155 10.02 11.98 -10.94
CA ILE A 155 9.43 11.22 -12.05
C ILE A 155 8.52 12.09 -12.90
N HIS A 156 7.69 12.93 -12.28
CA HIS A 156 6.83 13.85 -12.99
C HIS A 156 7.65 14.84 -13.83
N ASP A 157 8.67 15.45 -13.23
CA ASP A 157 9.59 16.37 -13.90
C ASP A 157 10.28 15.68 -15.10
N PHE A 158 10.66 14.41 -14.97
CA PHE A 158 11.21 13.63 -16.09
C PHE A 158 10.18 13.32 -17.18
N LEU A 159 8.96 12.89 -16.83
CA LEU A 159 7.92 12.52 -17.79
C LEU A 159 7.42 13.73 -18.58
N GLU A 160 7.41 14.91 -17.97
CA GLU A 160 7.03 16.17 -18.61
C GLU A 160 8.18 16.85 -19.37
N ASN A 161 9.36 16.21 -19.46
CA ASN A 161 10.60 16.78 -20.01
C ASN A 161 11.01 18.12 -19.35
N ARG A 162 10.66 18.31 -18.07
CA ARG A 162 10.98 19.50 -17.27
C ARG A 162 12.28 19.34 -16.47
N GLY A 163 12.72 18.10 -16.24
CA GLY A 163 13.97 17.77 -15.55
C GLY A 163 15.01 17.14 -16.46
N THR A 164 16.26 17.04 -15.98
CA THR A 164 17.32 16.28 -16.65
C THR A 164 17.29 14.82 -16.18
N SER A 165 17.76 13.88 -17.02
CA SER A 165 17.88 12.46 -16.63
C SER A 165 18.74 12.23 -15.38
N SER A 166 19.55 13.20 -14.99
CA SER A 166 20.41 13.16 -13.80
C SER A 166 19.69 13.36 -12.46
N GLU A 167 18.47 13.91 -12.47
CA GLU A 167 17.67 14.16 -11.26
C GLU A 167 16.85 12.94 -10.81
N ILE A 168 16.82 11.90 -11.64
CA ILE A 168 16.10 10.68 -11.32
C ILE A 168 16.96 9.81 -10.42
N ASN A 169 16.57 9.75 -9.14
CA ASN A 169 17.16 8.81 -8.20
C ASN A 169 16.98 7.38 -8.74
N THR A 170 18.05 6.61 -8.77
CA THR A 170 17.98 5.17 -9.07
C THR A 170 17.82 4.38 -7.79
N TYR A 171 17.06 3.28 -7.84
CA TYR A 171 17.05 2.32 -6.76
C TYR A 171 18.14 1.28 -6.97
N THR A 172 18.85 0.92 -5.91
CA THR A 172 19.89 -0.10 -5.98
C THR A 172 19.28 -1.49 -5.89
N LYS A 173 19.67 -2.38 -6.82
CA LYS A 173 19.31 -3.80 -6.72
C LYS A 173 19.96 -4.42 -5.47
N PRO A 174 19.33 -5.44 -4.87
CA PRO A 174 19.90 -6.11 -3.72
C PRO A 174 21.30 -6.68 -4.03
N ALA A 175 22.22 -6.54 -3.08
CA ALA A 175 23.59 -7.03 -3.23
C ALA A 175 23.64 -8.56 -3.45
N LEU A 176 24.69 -9.05 -4.11
CA LEU A 176 24.92 -10.49 -4.32
C LEU A 176 24.91 -11.27 -2.99
N LEU A 177 25.46 -10.70 -1.92
CA LEU A 177 25.46 -11.29 -0.59
C LEU A 177 24.04 -11.53 -0.07
N LYS A 178 23.14 -10.55 -0.21
CA LYS A 178 21.73 -10.66 0.19
C LYS A 178 21.04 -11.79 -0.56
N SER A 179 21.31 -11.90 -1.87
CA SER A 179 20.77 -13.00 -2.69
C SER A 179 21.26 -14.38 -2.20
N GLY A 180 22.54 -14.49 -1.84
CA GLY A 180 23.12 -15.70 -1.25
C GLY A 180 22.51 -16.07 0.11
N LEU A 181 22.38 -15.10 1.02
CA LEU A 181 21.75 -15.31 2.33
C LEU A 181 20.28 -15.72 2.22
N LYS A 182 19.55 -15.13 1.27
CA LYS A 182 18.16 -15.52 0.97
C LYS A 182 18.09 -16.96 0.44
N PHE A 183 19.02 -17.37 -0.41
CA PHE A 183 19.10 -18.75 -0.89
C PHE A 183 19.37 -19.72 0.27
N LEU A 184 20.34 -19.43 1.14
CA LEU A 184 20.62 -20.24 2.34
C LEU A 184 19.40 -20.35 3.25
N LEU A 185 18.66 -19.24 3.44
CA LEU A 185 17.43 -19.26 4.23
C LEU A 185 16.35 -20.15 3.60
N ILE A 186 16.21 -20.13 2.27
CA ILE A 186 15.29 -21.02 1.55
C ILE A 186 15.70 -22.48 1.74
N CYS A 187 16.98 -22.80 1.66
CA CYS A 187 17.47 -24.16 1.92
C CYS A 187 17.19 -24.60 3.37
N ASN A 188 17.41 -23.72 4.35
CA ASN A 188 17.10 -24.00 5.75
C ASN A 188 15.60 -24.21 6.00
N LEU A 189 14.75 -23.46 5.30
CA LEU A 189 13.29 -23.50 5.42
C LEU A 189 12.63 -24.20 4.22
N ILE A 190 13.25 -25.28 3.73
CA ILE A 190 12.84 -25.94 2.47
C ILE A 190 11.37 -26.36 2.49
N LEU A 191 10.89 -26.99 3.57
CA LEU A 191 9.50 -27.47 3.62
C LEU A 191 8.49 -26.30 3.66
N PRO A 192 8.62 -25.30 4.56
CA PRO A 192 7.79 -24.10 4.49
C PRO A 192 7.80 -23.42 3.12
N TYR A 193 8.97 -23.33 2.50
CA TYR A 193 9.13 -22.72 1.17
C TYR A 193 8.40 -23.51 0.08
N LEU A 194 8.52 -24.84 0.06
CA LEU A 194 7.84 -25.70 -0.91
C LEU A 194 6.31 -25.64 -0.75
N VAL A 195 5.82 -25.68 0.49
CA VAL A 195 4.38 -25.52 0.78
C VAL A 195 3.88 -24.16 0.26
N TRP A 196 4.62 -23.09 0.54
CA TRP A 196 4.30 -21.78 -0.01
C TRP A 196 4.28 -21.79 -1.54
N LYS A 197 5.37 -22.26 -2.17
CA LYS A 197 5.59 -22.13 -3.62
C LYS A 197 4.62 -22.97 -4.46
N PHE A 198 4.33 -24.20 -4.02
CA PHE A 198 3.60 -25.17 -4.84
C PHE A 198 2.17 -25.42 -4.37
N ILE A 199 1.83 -25.15 -3.11
CA ILE A 199 0.49 -25.43 -2.57
C ILE A 199 -0.31 -24.16 -2.38
N ALA A 200 0.28 -23.14 -1.75
CA ALA A 200 -0.45 -21.94 -1.34
C ALA A 200 -0.44 -20.84 -2.41
N GLN A 201 0.74 -20.46 -2.92
CA GLN A 201 0.88 -19.36 -3.87
C GLN A 201 -0.02 -19.52 -5.11
N PRO A 202 -0.15 -20.71 -5.75
CA PRO A 202 -1.02 -20.87 -6.93
C PRO A 202 -2.51 -20.71 -6.65
N LYS A 203 -2.94 -20.78 -5.38
CA LYS A 203 -4.35 -20.67 -4.97
C LYS A 203 -4.78 -19.24 -4.67
N VAL A 204 -3.84 -18.30 -4.60
CA VAL A 204 -4.13 -16.89 -4.32
C VAL A 204 -4.48 -16.19 -5.63
N SER A 205 -5.74 -15.81 -5.81
CA SER A 205 -6.22 -15.13 -7.02
C SER A 205 -5.75 -13.69 -7.11
N ASP A 206 -5.74 -12.96 -5.99
CA ASP A 206 -5.41 -11.54 -5.97
C ASP A 206 -3.98 -11.34 -5.48
N VAL A 207 -3.18 -10.69 -6.31
CA VAL A 207 -1.75 -10.43 -6.08
C VAL A 207 -1.51 -9.64 -4.79
N GLU A 208 -2.48 -8.82 -4.40
CA GLU A 208 -2.47 -8.01 -3.19
C GLU A 208 -2.49 -8.86 -1.90
N PHE A 209 -3.03 -10.08 -1.94
CA PHE A 209 -3.06 -10.99 -0.79
C PHE A 209 -1.87 -11.94 -0.70
N ILE A 210 -1.01 -11.99 -1.72
CA ILE A 210 0.17 -12.87 -1.73
C ILE A 210 1.03 -12.62 -0.49
N GLY A 211 1.27 -11.37 -0.12
CA GLY A 211 2.02 -11.00 1.08
C GLY A 211 1.39 -11.56 2.36
N THR A 212 0.08 -11.40 2.50
CA THR A 212 -0.71 -11.84 3.67
C THR A 212 -0.67 -13.36 3.83
N PHE A 213 -0.93 -14.12 2.76
CA PHE A 213 -0.89 -15.59 2.83
C PHE A 213 0.52 -16.12 3.07
N ARG A 214 1.54 -15.48 2.46
CA ARG A 214 2.95 -15.82 2.73
C ARG A 214 3.28 -15.62 4.20
N PHE A 215 2.83 -14.52 4.79
CA PHE A 215 3.02 -14.23 6.21
C PHE A 215 2.29 -15.26 7.10
N ALA A 216 1.04 -15.59 6.78
CA ALA A 216 0.26 -16.59 7.53
C ALA A 216 0.91 -17.97 7.52
N ILE A 217 1.46 -18.40 6.39
CA ILE A 217 2.21 -19.66 6.30
C ILE A 217 3.55 -19.56 7.03
N ALA A 218 4.25 -18.43 6.91
CA ALA A 218 5.52 -18.25 7.60
C ALA A 218 5.34 -18.32 9.13
N ILE A 219 4.39 -17.59 9.70
CA ILE A 219 4.20 -17.56 11.17
C ILE A 219 3.69 -18.89 11.76
N THR A 220 3.09 -19.75 10.94
CA THR A 220 2.59 -21.06 11.37
C THR A 220 3.59 -22.18 11.09
N LEU A 221 4.03 -22.34 9.85
CA LEU A 221 4.80 -23.49 9.40
C LEU A 221 6.30 -23.37 9.70
N VAL A 222 6.86 -22.16 9.74
CA VAL A 222 8.29 -21.98 10.06
C VAL A 222 8.60 -22.40 11.50
N PRO A 223 7.85 -21.97 12.54
CA PRO A 223 8.09 -22.46 13.90
C PRO A 223 7.96 -23.98 14.03
N ILE A 224 6.93 -24.57 13.41
CA ILE A 224 6.71 -26.03 13.43
C ILE A 224 7.90 -26.75 12.78
N TRP A 225 8.35 -26.27 11.63
CA TRP A 225 9.51 -26.82 10.92
C TRP A 225 10.79 -26.74 11.75
N LEU A 226 11.09 -25.57 12.32
CA LEU A 226 12.29 -25.37 13.13
C LEU A 226 12.29 -26.26 14.39
N LEU A 227 11.14 -26.43 15.05
CA LEU A 227 10.99 -27.34 16.19
C LEU A 227 11.18 -28.80 15.79
N ALA A 228 10.62 -29.23 14.64
CA ALA A 228 10.78 -30.59 14.14
C ALA A 228 12.26 -30.91 13.82
N VAL A 229 12.94 -30.03 13.09
CA VAL A 229 14.37 -30.20 12.76
C VAL A 229 15.23 -30.15 14.02
N SER A 230 14.96 -29.20 14.93
CA SER A 230 15.67 -29.11 16.20
C SER A 230 15.46 -30.34 17.08
N GLY A 231 14.27 -30.95 17.09
CA GLY A 231 13.99 -32.20 17.78
C GLY A 231 14.80 -33.39 17.23
N ILE A 232 14.96 -33.47 15.90
CA ILE A 232 15.82 -34.48 15.26
C ILE A 232 17.28 -34.26 15.65
N ILE A 233 17.76 -33.01 15.61
CA ILE A 233 19.14 -32.66 16.00
C ILE A 233 19.36 -32.95 17.48
N PHE A 234 18.40 -32.64 18.35
CA PHE A 234 18.46 -32.92 19.79
C PHE A 234 18.64 -34.42 20.03
N ALA A 235 17.87 -35.26 19.35
CA ALA A 235 17.94 -36.71 19.50
C ALA A 235 19.29 -37.29 19.04
N ALA A 236 19.90 -36.72 18.00
CA ALA A 236 21.14 -37.22 17.42
C ALA A 236 22.42 -36.63 18.05
N PHE A 237 22.38 -35.36 18.47
CA PHE A 237 23.58 -34.58 18.81
C PHE A 237 23.47 -33.81 20.14
N GLY A 238 22.33 -33.87 20.83
CA GLY A 238 22.11 -33.21 22.11
C GLY A 238 21.60 -31.78 22.01
N TRP A 239 21.26 -31.21 23.18
CA TRP A 239 20.51 -29.96 23.28
C TRP A 239 21.30 -28.71 22.89
N GLN A 240 22.62 -28.71 23.07
CA GLN A 240 23.48 -27.57 22.74
C GLN A 240 23.48 -27.30 21.23
N ILE A 241 23.62 -28.37 20.42
CA ILE A 241 23.64 -28.26 18.95
C ILE A 241 22.22 -27.92 18.43
N ALA A 242 21.19 -28.51 19.02
CA ALA A 242 19.79 -28.20 18.68
C ALA A 242 19.43 -26.73 18.94
N LEU A 243 19.89 -26.17 20.07
CA LEU A 243 19.73 -24.75 20.40
C LEU A 243 20.54 -23.86 19.45
N GLY A 244 21.79 -24.24 19.16
CA GLY A 244 22.65 -23.55 18.20
C GLY A 244 22.02 -23.47 16.81
N TYR A 245 21.36 -24.53 16.35
CA TYR A 245 20.61 -24.54 15.09
C TYR A 245 19.45 -23.54 15.08
N ILE A 246 18.64 -23.48 16.15
CA ILE A 246 17.53 -22.52 16.24
C ILE A 246 18.06 -21.08 16.21
N LEU A 247 19.06 -20.77 17.05
CA LEU A 247 19.64 -19.43 17.11
C LEU A 247 20.30 -19.04 15.78
N GLY A 248 21.04 -19.96 15.16
CA GLY A 248 21.65 -19.77 13.84
C GLY A 248 20.61 -19.54 12.74
N SER A 249 19.48 -20.26 12.79
CA SER A 249 18.36 -20.07 11.85
C SER A 249 17.71 -18.70 11.99
N LEU A 250 17.48 -18.23 13.22
CA LEU A 250 16.95 -16.90 13.50
C LEU A 250 17.93 -15.80 13.07
N PHE A 251 19.22 -16.01 13.33
CA PHE A 251 20.27 -15.08 12.90
C PHE A 251 20.40 -15.00 11.38
N LEU A 252 20.36 -16.13 10.68
CA LEU A 252 20.34 -16.19 9.22
C LEU A 252 19.11 -15.47 8.66
N ALA A 253 17.93 -15.65 9.26
CA ALA A 253 16.72 -14.93 8.86
C ALA A 253 16.87 -13.42 9.03
N LEU A 254 17.46 -12.96 10.14
CA LEU A 254 17.73 -11.54 10.37
C LEU A 254 18.70 -10.96 9.32
N LEU A 255 19.80 -11.66 9.03
CA LEU A 255 20.78 -11.24 8.05
C LEU A 255 20.16 -11.17 6.64
N ALA A 256 19.41 -12.19 6.22
CA ALA A 256 18.79 -12.24 4.90
C ALA A 256 17.78 -11.09 4.65
N VAL A 257 17.25 -10.47 5.71
CA VAL A 257 16.35 -9.32 5.61
C VAL A 257 17.10 -8.00 5.62
N LYS A 258 18.06 -7.82 6.56
CA LYS A 258 18.72 -6.54 6.84
C LYS A 258 19.94 -6.22 5.96
N THR A 259 20.63 -7.22 5.41
CA THR A 259 21.70 -7.01 4.40
C THR A 259 21.13 -6.82 3.01
#